data_AF-A0A352UKL2-F1
#
_entry.id   AF-A0A352UKL2-F1
#
_cell.length_a   1.000
_cell.length_b   1.000
_cell.length_c   1.000
_cell.angle_alpha   90.00
_cell.angle_beta   90.00
_cell.angle_gamma   90.00
#
_symmetry.space_group_name_H-M   'P 1'
#
loop_
_entity.id
_entity.type
_entity.pdbx_description
1 polymer ?
#
loop_
_entity_poly.entity_id
_entity_poly.type
_entity_poly.pdbx_seq_one_letter_code
_entity_poly.pdbx_strand_id
1 'polypeptide(L)'
;SADYGDTVMIPLTVTEPELTTEKLASMLFSDVLGTATTSLTGSSLNRITNITLSAGIINGTVLNPGETFSYNEAVGQRTAERGFKEAGAYSGGQVVQELGGGICQVSSTLYY
;
A
#
# COMPACT_ATOMS: atom_id res chain seq x y z
N SER A 1 -2.45 -62.69 7.12
CA SER A 1 -1.23 -62.76 7.93
C SER A 1 -0.08 -62.36 7.02
N ALA A 2 0.56 -61.23 7.27
CA ALA A 2 1.79 -60.83 6.57
C ALA A 2 2.97 -61.14 7.49
N ASP A 3 4.04 -61.74 6.96
CA ASP A 3 5.19 -62.24 7.71
C ASP A 3 6.19 -61.11 8.06
N TYR A 4 7.02 -61.37 9.08
CA TYR A 4 7.97 -60.41 9.63
C TYR A 4 9.13 -60.14 8.65
N GLY A 5 9.10 -58.98 7.99
CA GLY A 5 10.11 -58.58 6.99
C GLY A 5 9.53 -57.92 5.73
N ASP A 6 8.21 -57.95 5.56
CA ASP A 6 7.56 -57.36 4.39
C ASP A 6 7.47 -55.83 4.48
N THR A 7 7.94 -55.16 3.42
CA THR A 7 7.82 -53.71 3.26
C THR A 7 6.42 -53.38 2.77
N VAL A 8 5.58 -52.83 3.65
CA VAL A 8 4.24 -52.37 3.29
C VAL A 8 4.33 -50.94 2.75
N MET A 9 4.07 -50.78 1.45
CA MET A 9 3.95 -49.46 0.82
C MET A 9 2.56 -48.89 1.08
N ILE A 10 2.46 -47.91 1.99
CA ILE A 10 1.23 -47.14 2.19
C ILE A 10 1.19 -46.04 1.11
N PRO A 11 0.17 -45.99 0.23
CA PRO A 11 0.07 -44.92 -0.75
C PRO A 11 -0.18 -43.59 -0.02
N LEU A 12 0.79 -42.68 -0.10
CA LEU A 12 0.63 -41.30 0.35
C LEU A 12 -0.15 -40.54 -0.71
N THR A 13 -1.46 -40.39 -0.52
CA THR A 13 -2.28 -39.50 -1.36
C THR A 13 -2.15 -38.08 -0.82
N VAL A 14 -1.21 -37.31 -1.38
CA VAL A 14 -1.15 -35.87 -1.13
C VAL A 14 -2.35 -35.24 -1.84
N THR A 15 -3.30 -34.71 -1.08
CA THR A 15 -4.43 -33.95 -1.62
C THR A 15 -4.09 -32.47 -1.54
N GLU A 16 -3.97 -31.82 -2.68
CA GLU A 16 -3.87 -30.37 -2.73
C GLU A 16 -5.25 -29.75 -2.41
N PRO A 17 -5.32 -28.65 -1.66
CA PRO A 17 -6.57 -27.96 -1.42
C PRO A 17 -7.16 -27.44 -2.74
N GLU A 18 -8.48 -27.54 -2.92
CA GLU A 18 -9.17 -27.10 -4.15
C GLU A 18 -8.97 -25.60 -4.48
N LEU A 19 -8.55 -24.81 -3.48
CA LEU A 19 -8.15 -23.42 -3.59
C LEU A 19 -6.74 -23.27 -3.02
N THR A 20 -5.77 -22.99 -3.89
CA THR A 20 -4.43 -22.59 -3.47
C THR A 20 -4.45 -21.15 -2.95
N THR A 21 -3.51 -20.81 -2.09
CA THR A 21 -3.34 -19.43 -1.57
C THR A 21 -3.21 -18.40 -2.69
N GLU A 22 -2.55 -18.76 -3.80
CA GLU A 22 -2.40 -17.91 -4.98
C GLU A 22 -3.73 -17.65 -5.69
N LYS A 23 -4.60 -18.67 -5.75
CA LYS A 23 -5.93 -18.57 -6.36
C LYS A 23 -6.91 -17.78 -5.49
N LEU A 24 -6.74 -17.84 -4.16
CA LEU A 24 -7.49 -17.00 -3.22
C LEU A 24 -7.02 -15.53 -3.31
N ALA A 25 -5.71 -15.30 -3.39
CA ALA A 25 -5.12 -13.96 -3.53
C ALA A 25 -5.55 -13.24 -4.81
N SER A 26 -5.67 -13.95 -5.93
CA SER A 26 -6.14 -13.36 -7.19
C SER A 26 -7.63 -13.02 -7.20
N MET A 27 -8.44 -13.72 -6.39
CA MET A 27 -9.87 -13.44 -6.25
C MET A 27 -10.17 -12.29 -5.28
N LEU A 28 -9.28 -11.98 -4.32
CA LEU A 28 -9.48 -10.94 -3.31
C LEU A 28 -9.49 -9.51 -3.89
N PHE A 29 -8.83 -9.27 -5.03
CA PHE A 29 -8.70 -7.95 -5.66
C PHE A 29 -9.17 -7.93 -7.12
N SER A 30 -10.27 -8.64 -7.38
CA SER A 30 -10.77 -8.91 -8.74
C SER A 30 -11.23 -7.65 -9.49
N ASP A 31 -11.75 -6.66 -8.76
CA ASP A 31 -12.44 -5.50 -9.33
C ASP A 31 -11.90 -4.18 -8.77
N VAL A 32 -11.87 -3.15 -9.63
CA VAL A 32 -11.55 -1.78 -9.24
C VAL A 32 -12.83 -1.04 -8.88
N LEU A 33 -12.96 -0.68 -7.60
CA LEU A 33 -14.15 0.02 -7.09
C LEU A 33 -14.14 1.53 -7.39
N GLY A 34 -12.97 2.12 -7.58
CA GLY A 34 -12.82 3.55 -7.84
C GLY A 34 -11.41 3.90 -8.29
N THR A 35 -11.30 4.98 -9.07
CA THR A 35 -10.00 5.55 -9.47
C THR A 35 -10.09 7.07 -9.47
N ALA A 36 -9.02 7.72 -9.02
CA ALA A 36 -8.89 9.16 -9.04
C ALA A 36 -7.47 9.52 -9.50
N THR A 37 -7.35 10.65 -10.21
CA THR A 37 -6.07 11.15 -10.72
C THR A 37 -6.01 12.65 -10.55
N THR A 38 -4.86 13.15 -10.11
CA THR A 38 -4.59 14.59 -10.00
C THR A 38 -3.26 14.93 -10.63
N SER A 39 -3.20 16.04 -11.35
CA SER A 39 -1.99 16.47 -12.04
C SER A 39 -0.93 17.04 -11.08
N LEU A 40 0.34 16.86 -11.46
CA LEU A 40 1.50 17.49 -10.83
C LEU A 40 2.14 18.57 -11.71
N THR A 41 1.54 18.89 -12.86
CA THR A 41 2.06 19.91 -13.80
C THR A 41 2.27 21.25 -13.08
N GLY A 42 3.44 21.86 -13.31
CA GLY A 42 3.82 23.14 -12.69
C GLY A 42 4.30 23.03 -11.23
N SER A 43 4.33 21.82 -10.66
CA SER A 43 4.90 21.62 -9.32
C SER A 43 6.42 21.72 -9.32
N SER A 44 6.99 22.21 -8.22
CA SER A 44 8.43 22.16 -7.99
C SER A 44 8.91 20.71 -7.82
N LEU A 45 10.20 20.47 -8.11
CA LEU A 45 10.79 19.15 -7.97
C LEU A 45 10.65 18.61 -6.53
N ASN A 46 10.90 19.44 -5.52
CA ASN A 46 10.74 19.05 -4.11
C ASN A 46 9.30 18.60 -3.79
N ARG A 47 8.29 19.31 -4.30
CA ARG A 47 6.89 18.96 -4.12
C ARG A 47 6.57 17.62 -4.79
N ILE A 48 7.07 17.40 -6.00
CA ILE A 48 6.93 16.12 -6.71
C ILE A 48 7.59 14.99 -5.91
N THR A 49 8.81 15.19 -5.40
CA THR A 49 9.50 14.21 -4.55
C THR A 49 8.66 13.82 -3.34
N ASN A 50 8.10 14.80 -2.63
CA ASN A 50 7.26 14.53 -1.45
C ASN A 50 6.00 13.75 -1.79
N ILE A 51 5.33 14.11 -2.89
CA ILE A 51 4.11 13.46 -3.37
C ILE A 51 4.40 12.02 -3.79
N THR A 52 5.44 11.80 -4.60
CA THR A 52 5.85 10.46 -5.04
C THR A 52 6.25 9.59 -3.85
N LEU A 53 7.02 10.13 -2.90
CA LEU A 53 7.41 9.41 -1.69
C LEU A 53 6.18 9.00 -0.86
N SER A 54 5.25 9.92 -0.64
CA SER A 54 4.05 9.66 0.18
C SER A 54 3.12 8.66 -0.50
N ALA A 55 2.91 8.78 -1.81
CA ALA A 55 2.15 7.81 -2.60
C ALA A 55 2.81 6.42 -2.56
N GLY A 56 4.14 6.36 -2.65
CA GLY A 56 4.90 5.11 -2.54
C GLY A 56 4.76 4.44 -1.17
N ILE A 57 4.71 5.20 -0.08
CA ILE A 57 4.54 4.67 1.29
C ILE A 57 3.19 3.97 1.45
N ILE A 58 2.11 4.55 0.91
CA ILE A 58 0.75 4.01 1.07
C ILE A 58 0.38 2.98 -0.01
N ASN A 59 1.16 2.91 -1.10
CA ASN A 59 0.89 2.00 -2.20
C ASN A 59 0.95 0.54 -1.76
N GLY A 60 -0.05 -0.24 -2.17
CA GLY A 60 -0.15 -1.67 -1.79
C GLY A 60 -0.72 -1.90 -0.38
N THR A 61 -1.22 -0.87 0.31
CA THR A 61 -1.97 -1.07 1.55
C THR A 61 -3.21 -1.94 1.30
N VAL A 62 -3.35 -3.01 2.05
CA VAL A 62 -4.54 -3.87 2.08
C VAL A 62 -5.32 -3.54 3.35
N LEU A 63 -6.61 -3.18 3.19
CA LEU A 63 -7.49 -2.88 4.30
C LEU A 63 -8.53 -3.99 4.44
N ASN A 64 -8.53 -4.69 5.56
CA ASN A 64 -9.48 -5.76 5.84
C ASN A 64 -10.83 -5.19 6.31
N PRO A 65 -11.92 -5.99 6.23
CA PRO A 65 -13.22 -5.57 6.74
C PRO A 65 -13.16 -5.12 8.20
N GLY A 66 -13.66 -3.90 8.47
CA GLY A 66 -13.70 -3.30 9.81
C GLY A 66 -12.44 -2.52 10.20
N GLU A 67 -11.36 -2.58 9.41
CA GLU A 67 -10.18 -1.75 9.66
C GLU A 67 -10.39 -0.30 9.20
N THR A 68 -9.64 0.62 9.82
CA THR A 68 -9.62 2.04 9.45
C THR A 68 -8.23 2.38 8.91
N PHE A 69 -8.19 3.00 7.74
CA PHE A 69 -6.96 3.54 7.18
C PHE A 69 -6.80 5.02 7.57
N SER A 70 -5.65 5.36 8.16
CA SER A 70 -5.24 6.74 8.42
C SER A 70 -4.02 7.09 7.56
N TYR A 71 -4.22 7.99 6.58
CA TYR A 71 -3.13 8.46 5.72
C TYR A 71 -1.98 9.08 6.52
N ASN A 72 -2.29 9.87 7.55
CA ASN A 72 -1.27 10.54 8.35
C ASN A 72 -0.46 9.57 9.19
N GLU A 73 -1.08 8.53 9.72
CA GLU A 73 -0.38 7.48 10.46
C GLU A 73 0.49 6.64 9.52
N ALA A 74 -0.04 6.25 8.36
CA ALA A 74 0.70 5.47 7.37
C ALA A 74 1.93 6.22 6.84
N VAL A 75 1.78 7.50 6.48
CA VAL A 75 2.91 8.32 6.02
C VAL A 75 3.85 8.64 7.19
N GLY A 76 3.32 8.89 8.38
CA GLY A 76 4.08 9.22 9.58
C GLY A 76 4.80 10.58 9.51
N GLN A 77 5.81 10.75 10.37
CA GLN A 77 6.54 12.02 10.50
C GLN A 77 7.37 12.35 9.24
N ARG A 78 7.27 13.59 8.75
CA ARG A 78 7.98 14.05 7.56
C ARG A 78 9.31 14.65 7.98
N THR A 79 10.40 13.94 7.72
CA THR A 79 11.77 14.37 8.08
C THR A 79 12.69 14.32 6.86
N ALA A 80 13.79 15.08 6.91
CA ALA A 80 14.78 15.12 5.84
C ALA A 80 15.47 13.76 5.64
N GLU A 81 15.69 13.01 6.72
CA GLU A 81 16.31 11.68 6.72
C GLU A 81 15.44 10.64 6.00
N ARG A 82 14.12 10.80 6.07
CA ARG A 82 13.16 9.98 5.32
C ARG A 82 13.03 10.41 3.86
N GLY A 83 13.77 11.44 3.43
CA GLY A 83 13.81 11.91 2.05
C GLY A 83 12.82 13.03 1.72
N PHE A 84 12.02 13.49 2.70
CA PHE A 84 11.15 14.63 2.49
C PHE A 84 11.95 15.92 2.25
N LYS A 85 11.40 16.79 1.41
CA LYS A 85 11.98 18.06 1.01
C LYS A 85 11.06 19.20 1.43
N GLU A 86 11.65 20.38 1.58
CA GLU A 86 10.87 21.60 1.80
C GLU A 86 10.13 21.98 0.54
N ALA A 87 8.82 22.16 0.67
CA ALA A 87 7.94 22.62 -0.39
C ALA A 87 6.78 23.42 0.22
N GLY A 88 6.07 24.17 -0.64
CA GLY A 88 4.92 24.94 -0.21
C GLY A 88 3.83 24.07 0.41
N ALA A 89 3.45 24.39 1.63
CA ALA A 89 2.32 23.86 2.37
C ALA A 89 1.40 25.01 2.76
N TYR A 90 0.10 24.72 2.90
CA TYR A 90 -0.86 25.69 3.40
C TYR A 90 -0.97 25.54 4.92
N SER A 91 -0.60 26.58 5.65
CA SER A 91 -0.70 26.64 7.11
C SER A 91 -1.31 27.99 7.51
N GLY A 92 -2.40 27.96 8.29
CA GLY A 92 -3.07 29.18 8.76
C GLY A 92 -3.56 30.14 7.66
N GLY A 93 -3.90 29.62 6.47
CA GLY A 93 -4.33 30.43 5.32
C GLY A 93 -3.19 31.08 4.53
N GLN A 94 -1.93 30.77 4.85
CA GLN A 94 -0.75 31.24 4.13
C GLN A 94 0.03 30.07 3.52
N VAL A 95 0.82 30.36 2.49
CA VAL A 95 1.78 29.39 1.93
C VAL A 95 3.09 29.52 2.70
N VAL A 96 3.46 28.45 3.38
CA VAL A 96 4.71 28.32 4.14
C VAL A 96 5.58 27.22 3.53
N GLN A 97 6.90 27.30 3.67
CA GLN A 97 7.79 26.21 3.30
C GLN A 97 7.91 25.23 4.46
N GLU A 98 7.52 23.98 4.21
CA GLU A 98 7.56 22.92 5.23
C GLU A 98 8.08 21.62 4.64
N LEU A 99 8.76 20.82 5.48
CA LEU A 99 9.15 19.46 5.11
C LEU A 99 7.90 18.61 4.84
N GLY A 100 7.84 18.03 3.64
CA GLY A 100 6.65 17.31 3.19
C GLY A 100 5.55 18.21 2.65
N GLY A 101 5.84 19.45 2.27
CA GLY A 101 4.87 20.28 1.57
C GLY A 101 4.31 19.61 0.31
N GLY A 102 3.00 19.74 0.10
CA GLY A 102 2.27 19.19 -1.03
C GLY A 102 1.65 17.79 -0.84
N ILE A 103 2.00 17.06 0.22
CA ILE A 103 1.54 15.67 0.43
C ILE A 103 0.03 15.56 0.69
N CYS A 104 -0.64 16.63 1.13
CA CYS A 104 -2.10 16.64 1.30
C CYS A 104 -2.83 16.38 -0.02
N GLN A 105 -2.20 16.66 -1.17
CA GLN A 105 -2.76 16.29 -2.46
C GLN A 105 -2.99 14.78 -2.56
N VAL A 106 -2.07 13.95 -2.05
CA VAL A 106 -2.20 12.48 -2.10
C VAL A 106 -3.39 12.01 -1.28
N SER A 107 -3.58 12.54 -0.06
CA SER A 107 -4.75 12.20 0.75
C SER A 107 -6.05 12.64 0.10
N SER A 108 -6.10 13.82 -0.51
CA SER A 108 -7.28 14.27 -1.24
C SER A 108 -7.56 13.37 -2.43
N THR A 109 -6.55 13.01 -3.22
CA THR A 109 -6.70 12.11 -4.37
C THR A 109 -7.15 10.72 -3.98
N LEU A 110 -6.71 10.19 -2.83
CA LEU A 110 -7.17 8.91 -2.31
C LEU A 110 -8.63 8.96 -1.84
N TYR A 111 -9.08 10.11 -1.34
CA TYR A 111 -10.43 10.27 -0.78
C TYR A 111 -11.52 10.45 -1.84
N TYR A 112 -11.19 11.07 -2.99
CA TYR A 112 -12.10 11.24 -4.13
C TYR A 112 -12.36 9.93 -4.86
#